data_AF-S7PV02-F1
#
_entry.id   AF-S7PV02-F1
#
_cell.length_a   1.000
_cell.length_b   1.000
_cell.length_c   1.000
_cell.angle_alpha   90.00
_cell.angle_beta   90.00
_cell.angle_gamma   90.00
#
_symmetry.space_group_name_H-M   'P 1'
#
loop_
_entity.id
_entity.type
_entity.pdbx_description
1 polymer ?
#
loop_
_entity_poly.entity_id
_entity_poly.type
_entity_poly.pdbx_seq_one_letter_code
_entity_poly.pdbx_strand_id
1 'polypeptide(L)'
;TLLAMSISFLLDYSLPVVALELCIVFLVTRLFLEPHFMPRVFGKTYTEMDVGARRSLTNHAVSFGLKVTCCIGAYSILETFFVQTPLDEPIHSDHVKHKVTNGDILAYCYLTVPTIYLFEIIYRTNISVVSAIHHIAAILINILGIVIIVDHGQEGYLPLIEFKLILIYGTFEMMFEMFPHLAVMLYRIYRHKPRFLCRLFLIVGLGIFTGTLSEQVAIIYFYNRIWKHLPILYKAVGPILHVCFLAAQVHGGRICIQISMKLRKEVKEAQKKGIE
;
A
#
# COMPACT_ATOMS: atom_id res chain seq x y z
N THR A 1 -6.65 -32.09 22.82
CA THR A 1 -7.05 -30.68 22.68
C THR A 1 -6.07 -30.04 21.71
N LEU A 2 -6.41 -30.07 20.41
CA LEU A 2 -5.63 -29.32 19.42
C LEU A 2 -5.82 -27.84 19.78
N LEU A 3 -4.74 -27.17 20.15
CA LEU A 3 -4.76 -25.72 20.36
C LEU A 3 -5.23 -25.10 19.05
N ALA A 4 -6.39 -24.45 19.14
CA ALA A 4 -6.91 -23.52 18.16
C ALA A 4 -5.81 -22.57 17.69
N MET A 5 -5.37 -22.69 16.43
CA MET A 5 -4.35 -21.81 15.83
C MET A 5 -5.04 -20.54 15.33
N SER A 6 -5.07 -19.50 16.15
CA SER A 6 -5.54 -18.17 15.76
C SER A 6 -4.47 -17.44 14.94
N ILE A 7 -4.87 -16.69 13.90
CA ILE A 7 -3.94 -15.99 13.01
C ILE A 7 -3.22 -14.87 13.77
N SER A 8 -3.98 -13.96 14.39
CA SER A 8 -3.45 -12.91 15.26
C SER A 8 -4.58 -12.28 16.05
N PHE A 9 -4.33 -12.04 17.35
CA PHE A 9 -5.28 -11.33 18.19
C PHE A 9 -5.54 -9.89 17.69
N LEU A 10 -4.63 -9.30 16.91
CA LEU A 10 -4.80 -7.94 16.38
C LEU A 10 -6.00 -7.81 15.45
N LEU A 11 -6.38 -8.88 14.75
CA LEU A 11 -7.50 -8.86 13.80
C LEU A 11 -8.85 -8.66 14.51
N ASP A 12 -8.99 -9.19 15.73
CA ASP A 12 -10.18 -8.98 16.58
C ASP A 12 -10.31 -7.52 17.05
N TYR A 13 -9.18 -6.80 17.09
CA TYR A 13 -9.09 -5.39 17.44
C TYR A 13 -8.77 -4.49 16.23
N SER A 14 -9.07 -4.96 15.02
CA SER A 14 -8.76 -4.28 13.77
C SER A 14 -9.19 -2.81 13.76
N LEU A 15 -10.42 -2.48 14.16
CA LEU A 15 -10.91 -1.10 14.21
C LEU A 15 -10.11 -0.23 15.21
N PRO A 16 -9.96 -0.61 16.49
CA PRO A 16 -9.08 0.09 17.42
C PRO A 16 -7.64 0.28 16.93
N VAL A 17 -7.05 -0.76 16.30
CA VAL A 17 -5.67 -0.72 15.80
C VAL A 17 -5.54 0.32 14.68
N VAL A 18 -6.43 0.28 13.68
CA VAL A 18 -6.44 1.26 12.57
C VAL A 18 -6.68 2.68 13.10
N ALA A 19 -7.61 2.86 14.05
CA ALA A 19 -7.88 4.17 14.64
C ALA A 19 -6.66 4.72 15.40
N LEU A 20 -6.00 3.89 16.21
CA LEU A 20 -4.80 4.29 16.94
C LEU A 20 -3.67 4.66 15.99
N GLU A 21 -3.41 3.85 14.97
CA GLU A 21 -2.39 4.13 13.98
C GLU A 21 -2.68 5.42 13.21
N LEU A 22 -3.94 5.67 12.82
CA LEU A 22 -4.35 6.92 12.18
C LEU A 22 -4.09 8.14 13.07
N CYS A 23 -4.37 8.04 14.39
CA CYS A 23 -4.03 9.09 15.34
C CYS A 23 -2.50 9.32 15.42
N ILE A 24 -1.70 8.25 15.49
CA ILE A 24 -0.24 8.35 15.52
C ILE A 24 0.27 9.00 14.23
N VAL A 25 -0.20 8.56 13.07
CA VAL A 25 0.17 9.12 11.76
C VAL A 25 -0.17 10.60 11.70
N PHE A 26 -1.36 11.01 12.17
CA PHE A 26 -1.73 12.41 12.25
C PHE A 26 -0.79 13.21 13.15
N LEU A 27 -0.51 12.74 14.37
CA LEU A 27 0.39 13.41 15.31
C LEU A 27 1.81 13.53 14.76
N VAL A 28 2.37 12.44 14.23
CA VAL A 28 3.70 12.44 13.60
C VAL A 28 3.73 13.41 12.42
N THR A 29 2.68 13.41 11.59
CA THR A 29 2.60 14.33 10.45
C THR A 29 2.62 15.78 10.90
N ARG A 30 1.78 16.15 11.87
CA ARG A 30 1.59 17.53 12.31
C ARG A 30 2.70 18.06 13.21
N LEU A 31 3.22 17.23 14.09
CA LEU A 31 4.19 17.66 15.12
C LEU A 31 5.64 17.46 14.66
N PHE A 32 5.90 16.51 13.76
CA PHE A 32 7.25 16.20 13.32
C PHE A 32 7.45 16.42 11.82
N LEU A 33 6.64 15.80 10.94
CA LEU A 33 6.93 15.83 9.52
C LEU A 33 6.83 17.23 8.91
N GLU A 34 5.67 17.88 9.01
CA GLU A 34 5.42 19.21 8.44
C GLU A 34 6.37 20.30 8.99
N PRO A 35 6.57 20.45 10.31
CA PRO A 35 7.43 21.52 10.85
C PRO A 35 8.93 21.22 10.74
N HIS A 36 9.37 19.97 10.83
CA HIS A 36 10.79 19.63 10.99
C HIS A 36 11.37 18.84 9.82
N PHE A 37 10.72 17.77 9.39
CA PHE A 37 11.29 16.87 8.39
C PHE A 37 11.17 17.43 6.97
N MET A 38 9.95 17.84 6.57
CA MET A 38 9.66 18.28 5.20
C MET A 38 10.47 19.51 4.79
N PRO A 39 10.61 20.57 5.62
CA PRO A 39 11.44 21.72 5.26
C PRO A 39 12.93 21.38 5.18
N ARG A 40 13.42 20.39 5.95
CA ARG A 40 14.83 19.95 5.90
C ARG A 40 15.14 19.13 4.65
N VAL A 41 14.25 18.23 4.27
CA VAL A 41 14.47 17.31 3.13
C VAL A 41 14.21 18.00 1.79
N PHE A 42 13.16 18.82 1.71
CA PHE A 42 12.73 19.44 0.45
C PHE A 42 13.07 20.93 0.36
N GLY A 43 13.53 21.56 1.45
CA GLY A 43 14.01 22.93 1.44
C GLY A 43 12.98 23.94 0.94
N LYS A 44 13.46 24.89 0.12
CA LYS A 44 12.66 25.96 -0.49
C LYS A 44 11.48 25.42 -1.31
N THR A 45 11.68 24.29 -1.99
CA THR A 45 10.64 23.65 -2.78
C THR A 45 9.41 23.32 -1.93
N TYR A 46 9.57 22.98 -0.65
CA TYR A 46 8.43 22.77 0.24
C TYR A 46 7.87 24.06 0.83
N THR A 47 8.72 24.97 1.30
CA THR A 47 8.27 26.18 2.00
C THR A 47 7.57 27.19 1.08
N GLU A 48 7.89 27.20 -0.21
CA GLU A 48 7.31 28.10 -1.21
C GLU A 48 6.04 27.53 -1.88
N MET A 49 5.70 26.26 -1.65
CA MET A 49 4.49 25.64 -2.19
C MET A 49 3.22 26.18 -1.52
N ASP A 50 2.14 26.25 -2.30
CA ASP A 50 0.81 26.46 -1.74
C ASP A 50 0.42 25.31 -0.80
N VAL A 51 -0.60 25.54 0.05
CA VAL A 51 -1.03 24.57 1.06
C VAL A 51 -1.44 23.23 0.45
N GLY A 52 -2.08 23.24 -0.72
CA GLY A 52 -2.52 22.02 -1.40
C GLY A 52 -1.34 21.20 -1.91
N ALA A 53 -0.36 21.86 -2.54
CA ALA A 53 0.87 21.20 -2.98
C ALA A 53 1.71 20.67 -1.81
N ARG A 54 1.82 21.43 -0.71
CA ARG A 54 2.52 20.96 0.52
C ARG A 54 1.87 19.73 1.12
N ARG A 55 0.54 19.72 1.24
CA ARG A 55 -0.20 18.55 1.74
C ARG A 55 -0.09 17.37 0.80
N SER A 56 -0.16 17.57 -0.52
CA SER A 56 0.08 16.49 -1.48
C SER A 56 1.48 15.88 -1.34
N LEU A 57 2.53 16.70 -1.21
CA LEU A 57 3.89 16.20 -1.04
C LEU A 57 4.09 15.50 0.32
N THR A 58 3.53 16.06 1.39
CA THR A 58 3.58 15.45 2.73
C THR A 58 2.84 14.11 2.74
N ASN A 59 1.68 14.02 2.06
CA ASN A 59 0.95 12.78 1.89
C ASN A 59 1.81 11.71 1.21
N HIS A 60 2.49 12.03 0.10
CA HIS A 60 3.39 11.06 -0.54
C HIS A 60 4.52 10.60 0.39
N ALA A 61 5.07 11.49 1.22
CA ALA A 61 6.10 11.11 2.20
C ALA A 61 5.54 10.20 3.31
N VAL A 62 4.34 10.49 3.82
CA VAL A 62 3.66 9.65 4.82
C VAL A 62 3.35 8.28 4.24
N SER A 63 2.69 8.21 3.08
CA SER A 63 2.37 6.95 2.42
C SER A 63 3.63 6.16 2.09
N PHE A 64 4.67 6.80 1.56
CA PHE A 64 5.95 6.12 1.34
C PHE A 64 6.56 5.59 2.64
N GLY A 65 6.55 6.39 3.71
CA GLY A 65 7.08 5.98 5.02
C GLY A 65 6.35 4.77 5.61
N LEU A 66 5.01 4.79 5.62
CA LEU A 66 4.19 3.67 6.09
C LEU A 66 4.36 2.42 5.23
N LYS A 67 4.58 2.61 3.92
CA LYS A 67 4.86 1.48 3.03
C LYS A 67 6.23 0.86 3.30
N VAL A 68 7.23 1.68 3.60
CA VAL A 68 8.56 1.22 4.04
C VAL A 68 8.49 0.51 5.39
N THR A 69 7.69 0.98 6.36
CA THR A 69 7.55 0.28 7.65
C THR A 69 6.95 -1.10 7.47
N CYS A 70 6.03 -1.29 6.52
CA CYS A 70 5.46 -2.61 6.21
C CYS A 70 6.46 -3.59 5.58
N CYS A 71 7.65 -3.14 5.15
CA CYS A 71 8.70 -4.05 4.71
C CYS A 71 9.20 -5.00 5.82
N ILE A 72 8.92 -4.72 7.10
CA ILE A 72 9.17 -5.67 8.20
C ILE A 72 8.41 -6.99 8.00
N GLY A 73 7.26 -6.97 7.30
CA GLY A 73 6.49 -8.14 6.96
C GLY A 73 7.15 -9.06 5.93
N ALA A 74 8.21 -8.61 5.24
CA ALA A 74 8.90 -9.42 4.25
C ALA A 74 9.46 -10.72 4.85
N TYR A 75 10.00 -10.67 6.06
CA TYR A 75 10.47 -11.87 6.76
C TYR A 75 9.32 -12.86 7.01
N SER A 76 8.21 -12.39 7.60
CA SER A 76 7.06 -13.24 7.89
C SER A 76 6.38 -13.78 6.63
N ILE A 77 6.41 -13.04 5.51
CA ILE A 77 5.97 -13.57 4.21
C ILE A 77 6.88 -14.72 3.77
N LEU A 78 8.21 -14.56 3.87
CA LEU A 78 9.14 -15.63 3.48
C LEU A 78 8.91 -16.89 4.31
N GLU A 79 8.80 -16.74 5.63
CA GLU A 79 8.52 -17.83 6.56
C GLU A 79 7.18 -18.52 6.24
N THR A 80 6.09 -17.77 6.13
CA THR A 80 4.75 -18.35 5.96
C THR A 80 4.50 -18.92 4.55
N PHE A 81 5.04 -18.30 3.49
CA PHE A 81 4.77 -18.74 2.12
C PHE A 81 5.78 -19.74 1.58
N PHE A 82 7.07 -19.62 1.94
CA PHE A 82 8.14 -20.45 1.38
C PHE A 82 8.61 -21.53 2.35
N VAL A 83 8.78 -21.19 3.63
CA VAL A 83 9.18 -22.15 4.68
C VAL A 83 7.96 -22.91 5.22
N GLN A 84 6.76 -22.35 5.06
CA GLN A 84 5.49 -22.87 5.55
C GLN A 84 5.39 -22.89 7.09
N THR A 85 6.12 -21.98 7.74
CA THR A 85 6.05 -21.72 9.18
C THR A 85 4.62 -21.27 9.57
N PRO A 86 3.99 -21.90 10.58
CA PRO A 86 2.70 -21.47 11.11
C PRO A 86 2.64 -19.99 11.48
N LEU A 87 1.45 -19.41 11.36
CA LEU A 87 1.22 -17.98 11.63
C LEU A 87 1.31 -17.65 13.12
N ASP A 88 0.95 -18.60 13.99
CA ASP A 88 1.00 -18.46 15.44
C ASP A 88 2.39 -18.80 16.03
N GLU A 89 3.35 -19.18 15.19
CA GLU A 89 4.70 -19.47 15.65
C GLU A 89 5.43 -18.17 16.05
N PRO A 90 5.99 -18.10 17.27
CA PRO A 90 6.77 -16.95 17.72
C PRO A 90 8.02 -16.77 16.87
N ILE A 91 8.35 -15.51 16.56
CA ILE A 91 9.61 -15.19 15.90
C ILE A 91 10.75 -15.50 16.87
N HIS A 92 11.68 -16.36 16.44
CA HIS A 92 12.84 -16.75 17.23
C HIS A 92 13.75 -15.54 17.47
N SER A 93 13.63 -14.94 18.65
CA SER A 93 14.54 -13.89 19.12
C SER A 93 14.76 -14.05 20.62
N ASP A 94 16.03 -14.25 21.00
CA ASP A 94 16.48 -14.34 22.39
C ASP A 94 16.28 -13.01 23.15
N HIS A 95 15.89 -11.94 22.45
CA HIS A 95 15.83 -10.58 22.99
C HIS A 95 14.41 -10.08 23.32
N VAL A 96 13.34 -10.82 22.96
CA VAL A 96 11.96 -10.34 23.14
C VAL A 96 11.24 -11.20 24.20
N LYS A 97 10.90 -10.57 25.33
CA LYS A 97 10.11 -11.22 26.41
C LYS A 97 8.68 -11.57 25.99
N HIS A 98 8.16 -10.85 24.99
CA HIS A 98 6.84 -11.10 24.39
C HIS A 98 6.98 -11.88 23.09
N LYS A 99 6.22 -12.96 22.98
CA LYS A 99 6.24 -13.84 21.80
C LYS A 99 5.41 -13.21 20.68
N VAL A 100 6.00 -12.30 19.91
CA VAL A 100 5.41 -11.78 18.67
C VAL A 100 5.44 -12.89 17.62
N THR A 101 4.32 -13.13 16.93
CA THR A 101 4.22 -14.18 15.92
C THR A 101 4.35 -13.64 14.49
N ASN A 102 4.53 -14.53 13.52
CA ASN A 102 4.46 -14.15 12.10
C ASN A 102 3.09 -13.53 11.75
N GLY A 103 2.02 -14.09 12.31
CA GLY A 103 0.66 -13.60 12.16
C GLY A 103 0.48 -12.19 12.71
N ASP A 104 1.09 -11.85 13.85
CA ASP A 104 1.02 -10.50 14.41
C ASP A 104 1.69 -9.46 13.49
N ILE A 105 2.88 -9.77 12.95
CA ILE A 105 3.56 -8.86 12.02
C ILE A 105 2.74 -8.67 10.74
N LEU A 106 2.22 -9.77 10.19
CA LEU A 106 1.44 -9.75 8.96
C LEU A 106 0.09 -9.05 9.15
N ALA A 107 -0.57 -9.26 10.30
CA ALA A 107 -1.79 -8.57 10.68
C ALA A 107 -1.56 -7.06 10.86
N TYR A 108 -0.45 -6.66 11.50
CA TYR A 108 -0.07 -5.26 11.59
C TYR A 108 0.09 -4.63 10.20
N CYS A 109 0.92 -5.22 9.34
CA CYS A 109 1.13 -4.71 7.98
C CYS A 109 -0.18 -4.63 7.18
N TYR A 110 -1.05 -5.62 7.37
CA TYR A 110 -2.37 -5.66 6.75
C TYR A 110 -3.30 -4.54 7.24
N LEU A 111 -3.32 -4.25 8.53
CA LEU A 111 -4.12 -3.17 9.12
C LEU A 111 -3.53 -1.78 8.83
N THR A 112 -2.24 -1.68 8.50
CA THR A 112 -1.63 -0.42 8.04
C THR A 112 -2.15 0.04 6.67
N VAL A 113 -2.54 -0.89 5.79
CA VAL A 113 -3.09 -0.56 4.46
C VAL A 113 -4.32 0.37 4.53
N PRO A 114 -5.40 0.03 5.26
CA PRO A 114 -6.55 0.92 5.39
C PRO A 114 -6.20 2.22 6.11
N THR A 115 -5.24 2.22 7.06
CA THR A 115 -4.74 3.46 7.68
C THR A 115 -4.15 4.41 6.65
N ILE A 116 -3.30 3.92 5.74
CA ILE A 116 -2.72 4.71 4.65
C ILE A 116 -3.84 5.35 3.84
N TYR A 117 -4.78 4.55 3.34
CA TYR A 117 -5.83 5.05 2.45
C TYR A 117 -6.82 5.99 3.13
N LEU A 118 -7.19 5.74 4.39
CA LEU A 118 -8.00 6.65 5.19
C LEU A 118 -7.29 7.99 5.39
N PHE A 119 -5.99 7.94 5.74
CA PHE A 119 -5.18 9.15 5.86
C PHE A 119 -5.15 9.91 4.54
N GLU A 120 -4.92 9.25 3.41
CA GLU A 120 -4.88 9.90 2.10
C GLU A 120 -6.20 10.60 1.73
N ILE A 121 -7.33 9.95 2.00
CA ILE A 121 -8.66 10.50 1.74
C ILE A 121 -8.91 11.76 2.58
N ILE A 122 -8.57 11.72 3.87
CA ILE A 122 -8.89 12.80 4.82
C ILE A 122 -7.90 13.96 4.73
N TYR A 123 -6.61 13.66 4.52
CA TYR A 123 -5.54 14.64 4.62
C TYR A 123 -5.34 15.45 3.32
N ARG A 124 -5.55 14.83 2.14
CA ARG A 124 -5.38 15.51 0.85
C ARG A 124 -6.47 16.55 0.62
N THR A 125 -6.08 17.72 0.11
CA THR A 125 -7.04 18.77 -0.27
C THR A 125 -7.75 18.44 -1.58
N ASN A 126 -7.07 17.74 -2.49
CA ASN A 126 -7.59 17.35 -3.79
C ASN A 126 -7.20 15.89 -4.05
N ILE A 127 -8.21 15.04 -4.22
CA ILE A 127 -8.08 13.65 -4.64
C ILE A 127 -8.92 13.47 -5.91
N SER A 128 -8.39 12.76 -6.90
CA SER A 128 -9.18 12.45 -8.09
C SER A 128 -10.23 11.41 -7.73
N VAL A 129 -11.37 11.44 -8.42
CA VAL A 129 -12.45 10.45 -8.22
C VAL A 129 -11.93 9.01 -8.39
N VAL A 130 -11.04 8.79 -9.36
CA VAL A 130 -10.43 7.46 -9.59
C VAL A 130 -9.59 7.02 -8.39
N SER A 131 -8.76 7.90 -7.83
CA SER A 131 -7.94 7.59 -6.64
C SER A 131 -8.81 7.41 -5.39
N ALA A 132 -9.86 8.21 -5.22
CA ALA A 132 -10.79 8.05 -4.11
C ALA A 132 -11.51 6.69 -4.18
N ILE A 133 -12.03 6.31 -5.35
CA ILE A 133 -12.68 5.00 -5.56
C ILE A 133 -11.70 3.86 -5.32
N HIS A 134 -10.45 3.98 -5.77
CA HIS A 134 -9.40 2.99 -5.52
C HIS A 134 -9.16 2.78 -4.02
N HIS A 135 -8.97 3.86 -3.26
CA HIS A 135 -8.75 3.81 -1.82
C HIS A 135 -9.97 3.20 -1.10
N ILE A 136 -11.19 3.63 -1.46
CA ILE A 136 -12.42 3.09 -0.89
C ILE A 136 -12.56 1.59 -1.21
N ALA A 137 -12.27 1.17 -2.43
CA ALA A 137 -12.33 -0.24 -2.83
C ALA A 137 -11.33 -1.08 -2.03
N ALA A 138 -10.10 -0.61 -1.84
CA ALA A 138 -9.09 -1.30 -1.03
C ALA A 138 -9.52 -1.43 0.44
N ILE A 139 -10.08 -0.36 1.03
CA ILE A 139 -10.62 -0.39 2.40
C ILE A 139 -11.78 -1.39 2.50
N LEU A 140 -12.68 -1.43 1.52
CA LEU A 140 -13.81 -2.36 1.52
C LEU A 140 -13.36 -3.81 1.36
N ILE A 141 -12.40 -4.09 0.48
CA ILE A 141 -11.79 -5.43 0.35
C ILE A 141 -11.17 -5.85 1.68
N ASN A 142 -10.45 -4.94 2.34
CA ASN A 142 -9.86 -5.17 3.66
C ASN A 142 -10.93 -5.50 4.71
N ILE A 143 -11.98 -4.69 4.83
CA ILE A 143 -13.09 -4.93 5.78
C ILE A 143 -13.75 -6.28 5.52
N LEU A 144 -14.09 -6.60 4.26
CA LEU A 144 -14.73 -7.86 3.92
C LEU A 144 -13.84 -9.06 4.27
N GLY A 145 -12.54 -8.94 4.05
CA GLY A 145 -11.54 -9.92 4.45
C GLY A 145 -11.49 -10.19 5.94
N ILE A 146 -11.39 -9.13 6.75
CA ILE A 146 -11.43 -9.21 8.22
C ILE A 146 -12.71 -9.89 8.68
N VAL A 147 -13.85 -9.50 8.11
CA VAL A 147 -15.16 -10.10 8.48
C VAL A 147 -15.14 -11.61 8.24
N ILE A 148 -14.66 -12.07 7.08
CA ILE A 148 -14.55 -13.51 6.80
C ILE A 148 -13.63 -14.21 7.81
N ILE A 149 -12.47 -13.60 8.12
CA ILE A 149 -11.48 -14.18 9.02
C ILE A 149 -12.03 -14.28 10.46
N VAL A 150 -12.60 -13.19 10.98
CA VAL A 150 -13.09 -13.11 12.36
C VAL A 150 -14.37 -13.92 12.56
N ASP A 151 -15.31 -13.91 11.61
CA ASP A 151 -16.58 -14.66 11.69
C ASP A 151 -16.36 -16.18 11.82
N HIS A 152 -15.26 -16.68 11.27
CA HIS A 152 -14.87 -18.10 11.33
C HIS A 152 -13.86 -18.40 12.46
N GLY A 153 -13.69 -17.49 13.42
CA GLY A 153 -12.80 -17.67 14.57
C GLY A 153 -11.32 -17.71 14.21
N GLN A 154 -10.94 -17.15 13.06
CA GLN A 154 -9.57 -17.16 12.51
C GLN A 154 -9.00 -18.57 12.24
N GLU A 155 -9.85 -19.61 12.22
CA GLU A 155 -9.42 -21.00 12.13
C GLU A 155 -9.92 -21.69 10.86
N GLY A 156 -9.14 -22.67 10.40
CA GLY A 156 -9.50 -23.52 9.27
C GLY A 156 -9.15 -22.95 7.89
N TYR A 157 -9.64 -23.64 6.86
CA TYR A 157 -9.20 -23.41 5.48
C TYR A 157 -9.59 -22.03 4.93
N LEU A 158 -10.84 -21.59 5.17
CA LEU A 158 -11.33 -20.35 4.57
C LEU A 158 -10.61 -19.10 5.15
N PRO A 159 -10.51 -18.89 6.47
CA PRO A 159 -9.76 -17.76 7.04
C PRO A 159 -8.29 -17.74 6.65
N LEU A 160 -7.64 -18.90 6.65
CA LEU A 160 -6.22 -19.00 6.30
C LEU A 160 -5.97 -18.60 4.84
N ILE A 161 -6.81 -19.08 3.92
CA ILE A 161 -6.65 -18.74 2.50
C ILE A 161 -7.07 -17.30 2.23
N GLU A 162 -8.12 -16.78 2.87
CA GLU A 162 -8.51 -15.37 2.76
C GLU A 162 -7.38 -14.46 3.27
N PHE A 163 -6.81 -14.77 4.44
CA PHE A 163 -5.67 -14.03 4.97
C PHE A 163 -4.47 -14.07 4.02
N LYS A 164 -4.14 -15.23 3.45
CA LYS A 164 -3.07 -15.34 2.45
C LYS A 164 -3.36 -14.55 1.17
N LEU A 165 -4.59 -14.58 0.67
CA LEU A 165 -5.02 -13.82 -0.50
C LEU A 165 -4.83 -12.32 -0.28
N ILE A 166 -5.24 -11.86 0.89
CA ILE A 166 -5.12 -10.48 1.34
C ILE A 166 -3.66 -10.06 1.53
N LEU A 167 -2.80 -10.93 2.05
CA LEU A 167 -1.37 -10.63 2.17
C LEU A 167 -0.70 -10.52 0.81
N ILE A 168 -1.08 -11.36 -0.16
CA ILE A 168 -0.60 -11.24 -1.53
C ILE A 168 -1.02 -9.88 -2.10
N TYR A 169 -2.29 -9.52 -1.95
CA TYR A 169 -2.82 -8.23 -2.36
C TYR A 169 -2.03 -7.07 -1.72
N GLY A 170 -1.92 -7.09 -0.39
CA GLY A 170 -1.15 -6.10 0.37
C GLY A 170 0.31 -6.03 -0.05
N THR A 171 0.94 -7.14 -0.44
CA THR A 171 2.33 -7.17 -0.91
C THR A 171 2.48 -6.46 -2.24
N PHE A 172 1.60 -6.74 -3.20
CA PHE A 172 1.63 -6.07 -4.50
C PHE A 172 1.43 -4.56 -4.33
N GLU A 173 0.45 -4.16 -3.53
CA GLU A 173 0.22 -2.76 -3.21
C GLU A 173 1.43 -2.11 -2.52
N MET A 174 1.97 -2.75 -1.48
CA MET A 174 3.10 -2.21 -0.74
C MET A 174 4.34 -2.05 -1.61
N MET A 175 4.64 -3.01 -2.48
CA MET A 175 5.83 -2.95 -3.34
C MET A 175 5.64 -2.02 -4.53
N PHE A 176 4.57 -2.18 -5.31
CA PHE A 176 4.43 -1.48 -6.58
C PHE A 176 3.86 -0.07 -6.44
N GLU A 177 3.01 0.17 -5.44
CA GLU A 177 2.44 1.50 -5.19
C GLU A 177 3.41 2.41 -4.39
N MET A 178 4.42 1.84 -3.70
CA MET A 178 5.50 2.62 -3.07
C MET A 178 6.30 3.44 -4.09
N PHE A 179 6.58 2.88 -5.27
CA PHE A 179 7.41 3.55 -6.27
C PHE A 179 6.79 4.82 -6.86
N PRO A 180 5.48 4.91 -7.16
CA PRO A 180 4.80 6.16 -7.48
C PRO A 180 4.97 7.26 -6.44
N HIS A 181 4.84 6.97 -5.14
CA HIS A 181 5.04 7.98 -4.10
C HIS A 181 6.48 8.50 -4.12
N LEU A 182 7.45 7.59 -4.19
CA LEU A 182 8.86 7.95 -4.30
C LEU A 182 9.14 8.78 -5.57
N ALA A 183 8.56 8.39 -6.70
CA ALA A 183 8.73 9.09 -7.97
C ALA A 183 8.19 10.52 -7.92
N VAL A 184 7.05 10.76 -7.27
CA VAL A 184 6.51 12.11 -7.07
C VAL A 184 7.40 12.93 -6.14
N MET A 185 7.93 12.35 -5.05
CA MET A 185 8.89 13.04 -4.19
C MET A 185 10.17 13.42 -4.96
N LEU A 186 10.74 12.48 -5.70
CA LEU A 186 11.93 12.70 -6.53
C LEU A 186 11.66 13.69 -7.67
N TYR A 187 10.45 13.73 -8.22
CA TYR A 187 10.02 14.72 -9.20
C TYR A 187 10.14 16.14 -8.65
N ARG A 188 9.83 16.35 -7.37
CA ARG A 188 9.96 17.66 -6.72
C ARG A 188 11.41 18.03 -6.48
N ILE A 189 12.25 17.08 -6.06
CA ILE A 189 13.67 17.31 -5.76
C ILE A 189 14.50 17.52 -7.05
N TYR A 190 14.30 16.65 -8.03
CA TYR A 190 15.12 16.57 -9.25
C TYR A 190 14.43 17.14 -10.48
N ARG A 191 13.55 18.15 -10.33
CA ARG A 191 12.81 18.77 -11.46
C ARG A 191 13.74 19.28 -12.57
N HIS A 192 14.95 19.68 -12.21
CA HIS A 192 16.03 20.14 -13.09
C HIS A 192 16.72 19.02 -13.89
N LYS A 193 16.47 17.74 -13.58
CA LYS A 193 17.02 16.57 -14.29
C LYS A 193 15.91 15.81 -15.04
N PRO A 194 15.31 16.39 -16.10
CA PRO A 194 14.18 15.77 -16.81
C PRO A 194 14.54 14.43 -17.46
N ARG A 195 15.81 14.19 -17.82
CA ARG A 195 16.28 12.88 -18.34
C ARG A 195 16.15 11.76 -17.30
N PHE A 196 16.55 12.02 -16.06
CA PHE A 196 16.40 11.08 -14.94
C PHE A 196 14.92 10.81 -14.66
N LEU A 197 14.13 11.88 -14.53
CA LEU A 197 12.71 11.77 -14.23
C LEU A 197 11.93 11.05 -15.33
N CYS A 198 12.27 11.26 -16.61
CA CYS A 198 11.64 10.54 -17.73
C CYS A 198 11.84 9.02 -17.60
N ARG A 199 13.06 8.56 -17.30
CA ARG A 199 13.36 7.14 -17.09
C ARG A 199 12.65 6.60 -15.85
N LEU A 200 12.70 7.35 -14.75
CA LEU A 200 12.05 6.99 -13.49
C LEU A 200 10.55 6.74 -13.69
N PHE A 201 9.79 7.71 -14.23
CA PHE A 201 8.35 7.55 -14.44
C PHE A 201 8.00 6.47 -15.47
N LEU A 202 8.88 6.18 -16.44
CA LEU A 202 8.69 5.06 -17.36
C LEU A 202 8.81 3.72 -16.62
N ILE A 203 9.89 3.54 -15.84
CA ILE A 203 10.13 2.33 -15.05
C ILE A 203 8.98 2.11 -14.06
N VAL A 204 8.57 3.17 -13.35
CA VAL A 204 7.45 3.12 -12.41
C VAL A 204 6.15 2.75 -13.11
N GLY A 205 5.86 3.36 -14.28
CA GLY A 205 4.67 3.03 -15.06
C GLY A 205 4.65 1.57 -15.51
N LEU A 206 5.77 1.05 -16.04
CA LEU A 206 5.91 -0.36 -16.42
C LEU A 206 5.81 -1.29 -15.20
N GLY A 207 6.39 -0.88 -14.07
CA GLY A 207 6.29 -1.57 -12.79
C GLY A 207 4.84 -1.71 -12.33
N ILE A 208 4.05 -0.64 -12.39
CA ILE A 208 2.62 -0.71 -12.07
C ILE A 208 1.90 -1.72 -12.96
N PHE A 209 2.09 -1.67 -14.29
CA PHE A 209 1.41 -2.61 -15.20
C PHE A 209 1.79 -4.07 -14.95
N THR A 210 3.08 -4.33 -14.73
CA THR A 210 3.58 -5.69 -14.45
C THR A 210 3.09 -6.18 -13.10
N GLY A 211 3.18 -5.35 -12.06
CA GLY A 211 2.65 -5.65 -10.73
C GLY A 211 1.15 -5.95 -10.75
N THR A 212 0.37 -5.07 -11.41
CA THR A 212 -1.08 -5.24 -11.58
C THR A 212 -1.40 -6.57 -12.28
N LEU A 213 -0.70 -6.91 -13.36
CA LEU A 213 -0.95 -8.18 -14.07
C LEU A 213 -0.65 -9.39 -13.18
N SER A 214 0.49 -9.38 -12.50
CA SER A 214 0.88 -10.46 -11.57
C SER A 214 -0.09 -10.61 -10.41
N GLU A 215 -0.55 -9.49 -9.86
CA GLU A 215 -1.56 -9.43 -8.81
C GLU A 215 -2.88 -10.06 -9.28
N GLN A 216 -3.42 -9.65 -10.42
CA GLN A 216 -4.68 -10.19 -10.93
C GLN A 216 -4.62 -11.70 -11.17
N VAL A 217 -3.50 -12.22 -11.67
CA VAL A 217 -3.30 -13.66 -11.83
C VAL A 217 -3.34 -14.37 -10.48
N ALA A 218 -2.67 -13.84 -9.47
CA ALA A 218 -2.66 -14.41 -8.12
C ALA A 218 -4.06 -14.36 -7.48
N ILE A 219 -4.76 -13.22 -7.58
CA ILE A 219 -6.13 -13.07 -7.07
C ILE A 219 -7.04 -14.11 -7.70
N ILE A 220 -7.10 -14.20 -9.04
CA ILE A 220 -7.97 -15.15 -9.74
C ILE A 220 -7.68 -16.59 -9.28
N TYR A 221 -6.40 -16.95 -9.14
CA TYR A 221 -6.00 -18.27 -8.66
C TYR A 221 -6.54 -18.59 -7.26
N PHE A 222 -6.36 -17.69 -6.29
CA PHE A 222 -6.83 -17.89 -4.92
C PHE A 222 -8.36 -17.80 -4.81
N TYR A 223 -8.97 -16.84 -5.50
CA TYR A 223 -10.42 -16.65 -5.52
C TYR A 223 -11.14 -17.90 -6.03
N ASN A 224 -10.60 -18.53 -7.09
CA ASN A 224 -11.14 -19.78 -7.62
C ASN A 224 -11.10 -20.93 -6.58
N ARG A 225 -10.08 -20.95 -5.71
CA ARG A 225 -9.93 -21.98 -4.65
C ARG A 225 -10.92 -21.83 -3.49
N ILE A 226 -11.36 -20.60 -3.20
CA ILE A 226 -12.30 -20.34 -2.10
C ILE A 226 -13.72 -20.02 -2.58
N TRP A 227 -13.95 -19.88 -3.89
CA TRP A 227 -15.24 -19.46 -4.49
C TRP A 227 -16.46 -20.21 -3.94
N LYS A 228 -16.33 -21.51 -3.70
CA LYS A 228 -17.44 -22.33 -3.17
C LYS A 228 -17.81 -21.98 -1.72
N HIS A 229 -16.82 -21.58 -0.93
CA HIS A 229 -16.93 -21.29 0.49
C HIS A 229 -17.26 -19.82 0.78
N LEU A 230 -17.07 -18.93 -0.19
CA LEU A 230 -17.34 -17.50 -0.02
C LEU A 230 -18.84 -17.20 0.19
N PRO A 231 -19.19 -16.22 1.04
CA PRO A 231 -20.55 -15.70 1.14
C PRO A 231 -21.04 -15.10 -0.19
N ILE A 232 -22.35 -15.14 -0.44
CA ILE A 232 -22.96 -14.61 -1.69
C ILE A 232 -22.63 -13.13 -1.88
N LEU A 233 -22.67 -12.34 -0.81
CA LEU A 233 -22.31 -10.91 -0.84
C LEU A 233 -20.91 -10.70 -1.41
N TYR A 234 -19.93 -11.51 -0.97
CA TYR A 234 -18.55 -11.41 -1.42
C TYR A 234 -18.39 -11.87 -2.89
N LYS A 235 -19.15 -12.90 -3.33
CA LYS A 235 -19.19 -13.31 -4.74
C LYS A 235 -19.75 -12.22 -5.67
N ALA A 236 -20.64 -11.37 -5.17
CA ALA A 236 -21.18 -10.25 -5.93
C ALA A 236 -20.28 -9.02 -5.89
N VAL A 237 -19.86 -8.60 -4.70
CA VAL A 237 -19.14 -7.34 -4.46
C VAL A 237 -17.66 -7.46 -4.78
N GLY A 238 -17.01 -8.58 -4.43
CA GLY A 238 -15.57 -8.78 -4.62
C GLY A 238 -15.10 -8.55 -6.06
N PRO A 239 -15.72 -9.19 -7.08
CA PRO A 239 -15.34 -8.96 -8.48
C PRO A 239 -15.50 -7.50 -8.93
N ILE A 240 -16.55 -6.80 -8.46
CA ILE A 240 -16.78 -5.38 -8.78
C ILE A 240 -15.65 -4.54 -8.19
N LEU A 241 -15.32 -4.75 -6.91
CA LEU A 241 -14.24 -4.03 -6.24
C LEU A 241 -12.90 -4.27 -6.93
N HIS A 242 -12.58 -5.51 -7.30
CA HIS A 242 -11.35 -5.84 -8.03
C HIS A 242 -11.28 -5.20 -9.42
N VAL A 243 -12.40 -5.09 -10.15
CA VAL A 243 -12.43 -4.38 -11.43
C VAL A 243 -12.20 -2.88 -11.25
N CYS A 244 -12.84 -2.26 -10.25
CA CYS A 244 -12.60 -0.85 -9.90
C CYS A 244 -11.13 -0.61 -9.54
N PHE A 245 -10.56 -1.53 -8.77
CA PHE A 245 -9.18 -1.49 -8.32
C PHE A 245 -8.19 -1.58 -9.49
N LEU A 246 -8.34 -2.61 -10.32
CA LEU A 246 -7.57 -2.82 -11.54
C LEU A 246 -7.63 -1.60 -12.47
N ALA A 247 -8.83 -1.05 -12.69
CA ALA A 247 -9.01 0.13 -13.53
C ALA A 247 -8.24 1.34 -13.01
N ALA A 248 -8.19 1.52 -11.68
CA ALA A 248 -7.45 2.60 -11.07
C ALA A 248 -5.92 2.42 -11.13
N GLN A 249 -5.40 1.21 -10.90
CA GLN A 249 -3.96 0.92 -11.04
C GLN A 249 -3.51 1.14 -12.50
N VAL A 250 -4.27 0.62 -13.47
CA VAL A 250 -4.05 0.85 -14.91
C VAL A 250 -4.06 2.35 -15.24
N HIS A 251 -4.99 3.11 -14.65
CA HIS A 251 -5.01 4.56 -14.79
C HIS A 251 -3.73 5.21 -14.23
N GLY A 252 -3.29 4.82 -13.03
CA GLY A 252 -2.06 5.30 -12.41
C GLY A 252 -0.81 5.03 -13.25
N GLY A 253 -0.68 3.81 -13.78
CA GLY A 253 0.38 3.43 -14.71
C GLY A 253 0.39 4.30 -15.97
N ARG A 254 -0.79 4.54 -16.56
CA ARG A 254 -0.96 5.41 -17.73
C ARG A 254 -0.51 6.85 -17.44
N ILE A 255 -0.87 7.41 -16.28
CA ILE A 255 -0.44 8.77 -15.88
C ILE A 255 1.09 8.84 -15.77
N CYS A 256 1.74 7.84 -15.19
CA CYS A 256 3.21 7.79 -15.10
C CYS A 256 3.87 7.81 -16.49
N ILE A 257 3.37 7.00 -17.42
CA ILE A 257 3.89 7.01 -18.80
C ILE A 257 3.64 8.38 -19.46
N GLN A 258 2.47 9.00 -19.28
CA GLN A 258 2.19 10.33 -19.82
C GLN A 258 3.17 11.39 -19.30
N ILE A 259 3.49 11.38 -18.01
CA ILE A 259 4.51 12.26 -17.41
C ILE A 259 5.87 11.99 -18.03
N SER A 260 6.26 10.73 -18.19
CA SER A 260 7.51 10.35 -18.85
C SER A 260 7.59 10.87 -20.29
N MET A 261 6.51 10.73 -21.08
CA MET A 261 6.45 11.26 -22.45
C MET A 261 6.55 12.78 -22.48
N LYS A 262 5.91 13.49 -21.54
CA LYS A 262 6.02 14.95 -21.42
C LYS A 262 7.46 15.37 -21.13
N LEU A 263 8.10 14.76 -20.14
CA LEU A 263 9.51 15.03 -19.80
C LEU A 263 10.45 14.73 -20.97
N ARG A 264 10.17 13.68 -21.75
CA ARG A 264 10.93 13.37 -22.97
C ARG A 264 10.83 14.47 -24.02
N LYS A 265 9.66 15.11 -24.16
CA LYS A 265 9.49 16.27 -25.06
C LYS A 265 10.30 17.48 -24.55
N GLU A 266 10.24 17.77 -23.25
CA GLU A 266 11.03 18.84 -22.63
C GLU A 266 12.54 18.65 -22.88
N VAL A 267 13.06 17.43 -22.73
CA VAL A 267 14.47 17.12 -23.04
C VAL A 267 14.81 17.39 -24.50
N LYS A 268 13.96 16.96 -25.44
CA LYS A 268 14.18 17.17 -26.88
C LYS A 268 14.17 18.67 -27.23
N GLU A 269 13.30 19.44 -26.59
CA GLU A 269 13.22 20.89 -26.81
C GLU A 269 14.44 21.62 -26.24
N ALA A 270 14.92 21.24 -25.05
CA ALA A 270 16.16 21.78 -24.48
C ALA A 270 17.37 21.50 -25.38
N GLN A 271 17.49 20.27 -25.89
CA GLN A 271 18.54 19.88 -26.85
C GLN A 271 18.49 20.70 -28.14
N LYS A 272 17.29 20.94 -28.70
CA LYS A 272 17.12 21.81 -29.88
C LYS A 272 17.52 23.25 -29.63
N LYS A 273 17.40 23.73 -28.39
CA LYS A 273 17.77 25.10 -27.99
C LYS A 273 19.25 25.23 -27.56
N GLY A 274 20.03 24.14 -27.59
CA GLY A 274 21.42 24.14 -27.13
C GLY A 274 21.58 24.34 -25.61
N ILE A 275 20.52 24.08 -24.84
CA ILE A 275 20.53 24.14 -23.37
C ILE A 275 20.69 22.70 -22.89
N GLU A 276 21.84 22.36 -22.28
CA GLU A 276 22.13 21.00 -21.79
C GLU A 276 21.29 20.55 -20.60
#